data_AF-A0AAJ2R725-F1
#
_entry.id   AF-A0AAJ2R725-F1
#
_cell.length_a   1.000
_cell.length_b   1.000
_cell.length_c   1.000
_cell.angle_alpha   90.00
_cell.angle_beta   90.00
_cell.angle_gamma   90.00
#
_symmetry.space_group_name_H-M   'P 1'
#
loop_
_entity.id
_entity.type
_entity.pdbx_description
1 polymer ?
#
loop_
_entity_poly.entity_id
_entity_poly.type
_entity_poly.pdbx_seq_one_letter_code
_entity_poly.pdbx_strand_id
1 'polypeptide(L)'
;MEAMSCESCADLCVKYVIRTPNDLRKAIRIAAQNVQDGTITEIKADPDWNQFSFEECAKTMSWGDIVAYQFVCNRCGRRFSLGAETYHGSGGSWEPDKGKYPIID
;
A
#
# COMPACT_ATOMS: atom_id res chain seq x y z
N MET A 1 5.41 -15.45 -23.28
CA MET A 1 6.27 -14.78 -22.29
C MET A 1 5.56 -14.92 -20.95
N GLU A 2 5.97 -15.91 -20.17
CA GLU A 2 5.48 -16.10 -18.80
C GLU A 2 5.85 -14.86 -17.98
N ALA A 3 4.88 -14.27 -17.28
CA ALA A 3 5.13 -13.20 -16.34
C ALA A 3 5.86 -13.79 -15.13
N MET A 4 7.18 -13.97 -15.25
CA MET A 4 7.99 -14.54 -14.18
C MET A 4 7.93 -13.61 -12.97
N SER A 5 7.52 -14.23 -11.86
CA SER A 5 7.45 -13.69 -10.51
C SER A 5 8.59 -12.71 -10.24
N CYS A 6 8.26 -11.44 -10.04
CA CYS A 6 9.26 -10.45 -9.61
C CYS A 6 9.75 -10.84 -8.22
N GLU A 7 11.03 -11.17 -8.09
CA GLU A 7 11.65 -11.58 -6.81
C GLU A 7 11.49 -10.48 -5.76
N SER A 8 11.64 -9.21 -6.15
CA SER A 8 11.43 -8.06 -5.25
C SER A 8 9.97 -7.88 -4.81
N CYS A 9 9.01 -8.57 -5.44
CA CYS A 9 7.62 -8.57 -5.04
C CYS A 9 7.20 -9.81 -4.27
N ALA A 10 8.08 -10.80 -4.09
CA ALA A 10 7.70 -12.10 -3.52
C ALA A 10 7.03 -11.95 -2.15
N ASP A 11 7.63 -11.15 -1.26
CA ASP A 11 7.10 -10.88 0.08
C ASP A 11 5.96 -9.86 0.10
N LEU A 12 5.81 -9.05 -0.95
CA LEU A 12 4.75 -8.04 -1.07
C LEU A 12 3.45 -8.59 -1.68
N CYS A 13 3.53 -9.69 -2.44
CA CYS A 13 2.41 -10.29 -3.16
C CYS A 13 1.54 -11.20 -2.29
N VAL A 14 1.26 -10.72 -1.08
CA VAL A 14 0.39 -11.39 -0.12
C VAL A 14 -0.77 -10.47 0.22
N LYS A 15 -1.94 -11.06 0.47
CA LYS A 15 -3.05 -10.32 1.07
C LYS A 15 -2.89 -10.36 2.59
N TYR A 16 -2.66 -9.20 3.20
CA TYR A 16 -2.65 -9.04 4.65
C TYR A 16 -3.91 -8.30 5.08
N VAL A 17 -4.77 -8.97 5.87
CA VAL A 17 -6.02 -8.38 6.37
C VAL A 17 -5.74 -7.55 7.62
N ILE A 18 -6.24 -6.32 7.64
CA ILE A 18 -6.12 -5.37 8.75
C ILE A 18 -7.41 -5.45 9.57
N ARG A 19 -7.30 -5.92 10.82
CA ARG A 19 -8.43 -6.01 11.77
C ARG A 19 -8.23 -5.14 12.99
N THR A 20 -6.97 -4.81 13.30
CA THR A 20 -6.59 -4.03 14.48
C THR A 20 -5.67 -2.88 14.09
N PRO A 21 -5.56 -1.84 14.93
CA PRO A 21 -4.56 -0.78 14.73
C PRO A 21 -3.13 -1.31 14.64
N ASN A 22 -2.82 -2.42 15.31
CA ASN A 22 -1.49 -3.02 15.25
C ASN A 22 -1.22 -3.69 13.88
N ASP A 23 -2.25 -4.24 13.24
CA ASP A 23 -2.15 -4.75 11.87
C ASP A 23 -1.87 -3.62 10.88
N LEU A 24 -2.57 -2.49 11.04
CA LEU A 24 -2.35 -1.31 10.21
C LEU A 24 -0.91 -0.77 10.37
N ARG A 25 -0.42 -0.66 11.61
CA ARG A 25 0.98 -0.26 11.87
C ARG A 25 1.98 -1.18 11.19
N LYS A 26 1.76 -2.51 11.23
CA LYS A 26 2.63 -3.47 10.55
C LYS A 26 2.61 -3.26 9.04
N ALA A 27 1.43 -3.10 8.45
CA ALA A 27 1.28 -2.87 7.01
C ALA A 27 1.97 -1.57 6.57
N ILE A 28 1.80 -0.48 7.32
CA ILE A 28 2.49 0.81 7.07
C ILE A 28 4.01 0.63 7.14
N ARG A 29 4.53 -0.09 8.14
CA ARG A 29 5.98 -0.34 8.26
C ARG A 29 6.54 -1.13 7.09
N ILE A 30 5.83 -2.17 6.64
CA ILE A 30 6.26 -2.98 5.49
C ILE A 30 6.31 -2.10 4.25
N ALA A 31 5.26 -1.34 3.97
CA ALA A 31 5.22 -0.41 2.86
C ALA A 31 6.36 0.63 2.94
N ALA A 32 6.58 1.23 4.11
CA ALA A 32 7.61 2.24 4.31
C ALA A 32 9.02 1.68 4.11
N GLN A 33 9.28 0.45 4.57
CA GLN A 33 10.58 -0.21 4.36
C GLN A 33 10.85 -0.43 2.87
N ASN A 34 9.84 -0.86 2.11
CA ASN A 34 9.94 -1.11 0.67
C ASN A 34 9.96 0.17 -0.17
N VAL A 35 9.43 1.28 0.36
CA VAL A 35 9.64 2.60 -0.23
C VAL A 35 11.07 3.06 0.01
N GLN A 36 11.58 2.89 1.24
CA GLN A 36 12.93 3.30 1.61
C GLN A 36 14.02 2.53 0.84
N ASP A 37 13.84 1.23 0.62
CA ASP A 37 14.78 0.39 -0.13
C ASP A 37 14.65 0.52 -1.67
N GLY A 38 13.66 1.27 -2.15
CA GLY A 38 13.41 1.52 -3.57
C GLY A 38 12.71 0.38 -4.30
N THR A 39 12.15 -0.61 -3.61
CA THR A 39 11.36 -1.69 -4.21
C THR A 39 10.06 -1.18 -4.80
N ILE A 40 9.37 -0.30 -4.08
CA ILE A 40 8.12 0.34 -4.51
C ILE A 40 8.21 1.86 -4.38
N THR A 41 7.38 2.57 -5.14
CA THR A 41 7.18 4.02 -5.02
C THR A 41 5.70 4.30 -4.79
N GLU A 42 5.37 5.25 -3.92
CA GLU A 42 4.00 5.73 -3.77
C GLU A 42 3.53 6.36 -5.09
N ILE A 43 2.37 5.93 -5.57
CA ILE A 43 1.64 6.59 -6.64
C ILE A 43 0.79 7.67 -5.98
N LYS A 44 0.90 8.92 -6.41
CA LYS A 44 0.01 9.98 -5.91
C LYS A 44 -1.44 9.55 -6.11
N ALA A 45 -2.10 9.23 -5.01
CA ALA A 45 -3.53 9.02 -4.99
C ALA A 45 -4.23 10.38 -5.13
N ASP A 46 -5.48 10.35 -5.59
CA ASP A 46 -6.35 11.51 -5.58
C ASP A 46 -6.41 12.09 -4.15
N PRO A 47 -6.16 13.40 -3.95
CA PRO A 47 -5.93 14.00 -2.64
C PRO A 47 -7.13 13.94 -1.69
N ASP A 48 -8.31 13.55 -2.16
CA ASP A 48 -9.55 13.59 -1.38
C ASP A 48 -9.70 12.50 -0.31
N TRP A 49 -8.96 11.39 -0.39
CA TRP A 49 -9.21 10.24 0.50
C TRP A 49 -8.31 10.19 1.74
N ASN A 50 -7.05 10.62 1.62
CA ASN A 50 -6.07 10.53 2.72
C ASN A 50 -5.87 11.89 3.37
N GLN A 51 -6.00 11.94 4.71
CA GLN A 51 -5.71 13.14 5.48
C GLN A 51 -4.21 13.49 5.54
N PHE A 52 -3.34 12.49 5.40
CA PHE A 52 -1.88 12.63 5.48
C PHE A 52 -1.24 12.00 4.24
N SER A 53 -0.11 12.55 3.77
CA SER A 53 0.74 11.84 2.83
C SER A 53 1.23 10.50 3.42
N PHE A 54 1.61 9.54 2.58
CA PHE A 54 2.17 8.29 3.10
C PHE A 54 3.45 8.53 3.91
N GLU A 55 4.28 9.48 3.49
CA GLU A 55 5.50 9.85 4.22
C GLU A 55 5.18 10.32 5.66
N GLU A 56 4.25 11.25 5.81
CA GLU A 56 3.82 11.75 7.13
C GLU A 56 3.21 10.64 7.98
N CYS A 57 2.35 9.82 7.38
CA CYS A 57 1.72 8.67 8.03
C CYS A 57 2.76 7.67 8.54
N ALA A 58 3.70 7.26 7.69
CA ALA A 58 4.77 6.33 8.04
C ALA A 58 5.71 6.88 9.11
N LYS A 59 6.05 8.17 9.05
CA LYS A 59 6.97 8.83 9.99
C LYS A 59 6.36 9.00 11.36
N THR A 60 5.09 9.40 11.44
CA THR A 60 4.41 9.73 12.70
C THR A 60 3.56 8.60 13.26
N MET A 61 3.33 7.54 12.47
CA MET A 61 2.36 6.49 12.76
C MET A 61 0.96 7.04 13.04
N SER A 62 0.58 8.08 12.29
CA SER A 62 -0.73 8.74 12.36
C SER A 62 -1.45 8.58 11.04
N TRP A 63 -2.74 8.29 11.11
CA TRP A 63 -3.62 8.17 9.95
C TRP A 63 -4.95 8.86 10.26
N GLY A 64 -5.64 9.29 9.20
CA GLY A 64 -7.01 9.80 9.32
C GLY A 64 -8.03 8.66 9.35
N ASP A 65 -9.30 9.02 9.23
CA ASP A 65 -10.41 8.05 9.24
C ASP A 65 -10.30 7.00 8.12
N ILE A 66 -9.72 7.40 6.98
CA ILE A 66 -9.46 6.54 5.83
C ILE A 66 -7.96 6.48 5.54
N VAL A 67 -7.50 5.28 5.24
CA VAL A 67 -6.19 4.97 4.67
C VAL A 67 -6.42 4.37 3.29
N ALA A 68 -5.83 4.96 2.26
CA ALA A 68 -5.98 4.56 0.86
C ALA A 68 -4.70 4.93 0.06
N TYR A 69 -3.59 4.26 0.35
CA TYR A 69 -2.33 4.48 -0.37
C TYR A 69 -2.15 3.47 -1.49
N GLN A 70 -1.54 3.91 -2.59
CA GLN A 70 -1.21 3.07 -3.73
C GLN A 70 0.28 3.13 -4.02
N PHE A 71 0.83 2.01 -4.46
CA PHE A 71 2.26 1.85 -4.73
C PHE A 71 2.48 1.12 -6.05
N VAL A 72 3.61 1.39 -6.70
CA VAL A 72 4.08 0.67 -7.89
C VAL A 72 5.47 0.10 -7.64
N CYS A 73 5.71 -1.15 -8.03
CA CYS A 73 7.04 -1.73 -8.04
C CYS A 73 7.90 -1.11 -9.14
N ASN A 74 9.08 -0.62 -8.76
CA ASN A 74 10.02 0.03 -9.67
C ASN A 74 10.68 -0.95 -10.67
N ARG A 75 10.55 -2.27 -10.45
CA ARG A 75 11.16 -3.30 -11.31
C ARG A 75 10.20 -3.91 -12.32
N CYS A 76 8.98 -4.23 -11.91
CA CYS A 76 8.03 -4.95 -12.73
C CYS A 76 6.72 -4.20 -12.99
N GLY A 77 6.55 -3.00 -12.43
CA GLY A 77 5.34 -2.19 -12.59
C GLY A 77 4.11 -2.71 -11.85
N ARG A 78 4.22 -3.79 -11.07
CA ARG A 78 3.10 -4.33 -10.27
C ARG A 78 2.65 -3.29 -9.25
N ARG A 79 1.32 -3.13 -9.11
CA ARG A 79 0.73 -2.19 -8.16
C ARG A 79 0.32 -2.89 -6.86
N PHE A 80 0.30 -2.13 -5.78
CA PHE A 80 -0.13 -2.56 -4.45
C PHE A 80 -1.00 -1.48 -3.83
N SER A 81 -1.96 -1.91 -3.00
CA SER A 81 -2.89 -1.02 -2.33
C SER A 81 -2.87 -1.30 -0.83
N LEU A 82 -2.75 -0.23 -0.03
CA LEU A 82 -2.96 -0.24 1.41
C LEU A 82 -4.25 0.52 1.72
N GLY A 83 -5.30 -0.21 2.03
CA GLY A 83 -6.62 0.34 2.34
C GLY A 83 -7.08 -0.02 3.74
N ALA A 84 -7.63 0.93 4.49
CA ALA A 84 -8.36 0.67 5.74
C ALA A 84 -9.36 1.79 6.08
N GLU A 85 -10.52 1.40 6.60
CA GLU A 85 -11.48 2.30 7.26
C GLU A 85 -11.28 2.14 8.78
N THR A 86 -10.89 3.24 9.43
CA THR A 86 -10.39 3.22 10.82
C THR A 86 -11.30 3.92 11.83
N TYR A 87 -12.30 4.67 11.36
CA TYR A 87 -13.25 5.40 12.21
C TYR A 87 -14.30 4.47 12.83
N HIS A 88 -14.94 3.65 12.01
CA HIS A 88 -15.85 2.58 12.46
C HIS A 88 -15.12 1.25 12.68
N GLY A 89 -13.85 1.15 12.27
CA GLY A 89 -13.02 -0.04 12.48
C GLY A 89 -13.42 -1.20 11.57
N SER A 90 -13.98 -0.93 10.40
CA SER A 90 -14.31 -1.96 9.40
C SER A 90 -13.05 -2.68 8.88
N GLY A 91 -11.87 -2.10 9.12
CA GLY A 91 -10.58 -2.68 8.80
C GLY A 91 -10.24 -2.50 7.32
N GLY A 92 -9.44 -3.41 6.78
CA GLY A 92 -9.04 -3.36 5.37
C GLY A 92 -7.95 -4.35 5.01
N SER A 93 -7.09 -4.00 4.06
CA SER A 93 -6.00 -4.87 3.62
C SER A 93 -4.83 -4.14 2.98
N TRP A 94 -3.67 -4.77 3.07
CA TRP A 94 -2.63 -4.67 2.05
C TRP A 94 -2.85 -5.77 1.02
N GLU A 95 -2.82 -5.44 -0.27
CA GLU A 95 -2.87 -6.44 -1.33
C GLU A 95 -2.19 -5.98 -2.64
N PRO A 96 -1.65 -6.91 -3.44
CA PRO A 96 -1.32 -6.60 -4.83
C PRO A 96 -2.60 -6.26 -5.60
N ASP A 97 -2.56 -5.17 -6.37
CA ASP A 97 -3.66 -4.85 -7.29
C ASP A 97 -3.78 -5.98 -8.32
N LYS A 98 -5.00 -6.44 -8.55
CA LYS A 98 -5.26 -7.54 -9.48
C LYS A 98 -5.19 -7.13 -10.96
N GLY A 99 -4.70 -5.93 -11.27
CA GLY A 99 -4.63 -5.39 -12.63
C GLY A 99 -6.02 -5.10 -13.21
N LYS A 100 -7.00 -4.75 -12.36
CA LYS A 100 -8.39 -4.52 -12.81
C LYS A 100 -8.67 -3.09 -13.25
N TYR A 101 -7.77 -2.13 -12.96
CA TYR A 101 -7.96 -0.74 -13.35
C TYR A 101 -6.91 -0.35 -14.40
N PRO A 102 -7.34 0.24 -15.54
CA PRO A 102 -6.43 0.59 -16.62
C PRO A 102 -5.34 1.55 -16.15
N ILE A 103 -4.16 1.43 -16.76
CA ILE A 103 -3.11 2.44 -16.69
C ILE A 103 -3.67 3.68 -17.37
N ILE A 104 -3.97 4.72 -16.60
CA ILE A 104 -4.17 6.05 -17.17
C ILE A 104 -2.78 6.68 -17.19
N ASP A 105 -2.26 6.88 -18.40
CA ASP A 105 -1.06 7.66 -18.70
C ASP A 105 -1.35 9.16 -18.52
#